data_AF-A0A2U0I5W0-F1
#
_entry.id   AF-A0A2U0I5W0-F1
#
_cell.length_a   1.000
_cell.length_b   1.000
_cell.length_c   1.000
_cell.angle_alpha   90.00
_cell.angle_beta   90.00
_cell.angle_gamma   90.00
#
_symmetry.space_group_name_H-M   'P 1'
#
loop_
_entity.id
_entity.type
_entity.pdbx_description
1 polymer ?
#
loop_
_entity_poly.entity_id
_entity_poly.type
_entity_poly.pdbx_seq_one_letter_code
_entity_poly.pdbx_strand_id
1 'polypeptide(L)'
;MKPEQNHWTKEELKTYILLLCAKADHVEAEEELNLIKSKTSAETFDKMYQEFCKDDEDKSLEKIQDAIAYLDYSNQELAKLKMDIQQVFSTDNTIVMKERNMGWILDNILY
;
A
#
# COMPACT_ATOMS: atom_id res chain seq x y z
N MET A 1 -20.35 -3.10 21.25
CA MET A 1 -20.10 -2.17 20.14
C MET A 1 -19.07 -2.85 19.26
N LYS A 2 -19.44 -3.21 18.02
CA LYS A 2 -18.47 -3.81 17.08
C LYS A 2 -17.49 -2.69 16.72
N PRO A 3 -16.16 -2.92 16.77
CA PRO A 3 -15.22 -1.88 16.35
C PRO A 3 -15.56 -1.53 14.91
N GLU A 4 -15.53 -0.23 14.60
CA GLU A 4 -15.74 0.30 13.26
C GLU A 4 -14.73 -0.39 12.34
N GLN A 5 -15.18 -1.45 11.66
CA GLN A 5 -14.39 -2.13 10.65
C GLN A 5 -14.15 -1.07 9.59
N ASN A 6 -12.91 -0.59 9.51
CA ASN A 6 -12.46 0.28 8.44
C ASN A 6 -12.61 -0.54 7.16
N HIS A 7 -13.78 -0.46 6.53
CA HIS A 7 -14.08 -1.10 5.26
C HIS A 7 -13.28 -0.36 4.19
N TRP A 8 -11.98 -0.61 4.10
CA TRP A 8 -11.17 -0.08 3.03
C TRP A 8 -11.70 -0.61 1.71
N THR A 9 -11.90 0.31 0.78
CA THR A 9 -12.11 -0.04 -0.62
C THR A 9 -10.83 -0.61 -1.23
N LYS A 10 -10.94 -1.32 -2.36
CA LYS A 10 -9.76 -1.81 -3.08
C LYS A 10 -8.76 -0.69 -3.41
N GLU A 11 -9.25 0.52 -3.66
CA GLU A 11 -8.42 1.70 -3.92
C GLU A 11 -7.73 2.25 -2.66
N GLU A 12 -8.43 2.28 -1.52
CA GLU A 12 -7.85 2.65 -0.22
C GLU A 12 -6.75 1.66 0.19
N LEU A 13 -7.04 0.35 0.14
CA LEU A 13 -6.06 -0.71 0.44
C LEU A 13 -4.82 -0.57 -0.43
N LYS A 14 -5.00 -0.40 -1.74
CA LYS A 14 -3.90 -0.22 -2.69
C LYS A 14 -3.08 1.03 -2.37
N THR A 15 -3.73 2.14 -2.09
CA THR A 15 -3.06 3.40 -1.69
C THR A 15 -2.25 3.20 -0.41
N TYR A 16 -2.80 2.49 0.56
CA TYR A 16 -2.15 2.19 1.83
C TYR A 16 -0.90 1.31 1.66
N ILE A 17 -0.96 0.28 0.81
CA ILE A 17 0.22 -0.56 0.51
C ILE A 17 1.30 0.25 -0.22
N LEU A 18 0.91 1.12 -1.17
CA LEU A 18 1.86 2.01 -1.86
C LEU A 18 2.60 2.92 -0.86
N LEU A 19 1.89 3.45 0.14
CA LEU A 19 2.47 4.26 1.22
C LEU A 19 3.46 3.45 2.08
N LEU A 20 3.11 2.21 2.41
CA LEU A 20 3.99 1.31 3.15
C LEU A 20 5.29 1.04 2.38
N CYS A 21 5.19 0.74 1.09
CA CYS A 21 6.35 0.56 0.23
C CYS A 21 7.22 1.83 0.17
N ALA A 22 6.61 3.00 0.01
CA ALA A 22 7.33 4.29 -0.06
C ALA A 22 8.04 4.64 1.26
N LYS A 23 7.40 4.36 2.42
CA LYS A 23 8.05 4.53 3.73
C LYS A 23 9.24 3.61 3.91
N ALA A 24 9.10 2.34 3.51
CA ALA A 24 10.16 1.35 3.68
C ALA A 24 11.40 1.63 2.83
N ASP A 25 11.27 2.40 1.75
CA ASP A 25 12.41 2.79 0.93
C ASP A 25 13.17 4.00 1.53
N HIS A 26 12.52 4.85 2.33
CA HIS A 26 13.06 5.97 3.15
C HIS A 26 13.92 7.03 2.42
N VAL A 27 14.40 6.79 1.20
CA VAL A 27 15.39 7.58 0.47
C VAL A 27 14.74 8.50 -0.57
N GLU A 28 13.61 8.11 -1.18
CA GLU A 28 12.96 8.84 -2.27
C GLU A 28 11.44 9.09 -2.03
N ALA A 29 11.04 9.19 -0.76
CA ALA A 29 9.63 9.24 -0.38
C ALA A 29 8.85 10.44 -0.97
N GLU A 30 9.46 11.59 -1.25
CA GLU A 30 8.70 12.77 -1.70
C GLU A 30 8.15 12.63 -3.14
N GLU A 31 8.95 12.08 -4.06
CA GLU A 31 8.54 11.79 -5.44
C GLU A 31 7.53 10.64 -5.47
N GLU A 32 7.74 9.61 -4.65
CA GLU A 32 6.82 8.49 -4.49
C GLU A 32 5.45 8.93 -3.95
N LEU A 33 5.41 9.78 -2.92
CA LEU A 33 4.16 10.31 -2.38
C LEU A 33 3.42 11.16 -3.43
N ASN A 34 4.15 11.94 -4.24
CA ASN A 34 3.55 12.68 -5.35
C ASN A 34 3.02 11.76 -6.46
N LEU A 35 3.71 10.66 -6.77
CA LEU A 35 3.24 9.66 -7.72
C LEU A 35 1.95 9.00 -7.22
N ILE A 36 1.90 8.59 -5.95
CA ILE A 36 0.72 7.98 -5.34
C ILE A 36 -0.44 8.97 -5.36
N LYS A 37 -0.22 10.24 -5.01
CA LYS A 37 -1.21 11.33 -5.13
C LYS A 37 -1.69 11.59 -6.56
N SER A 38 -0.88 11.29 -7.57
CA SER A 38 -1.28 11.38 -8.99
C SER A 38 -2.14 10.19 -9.42
N LYS A 39 -1.97 9.04 -8.77
CA LYS A 39 -2.72 7.80 -9.04
C LYS A 39 -4.00 7.64 -8.23
N THR A 40 -4.11 8.32 -7.10
CA THR A 40 -5.26 8.26 -6.20
C THR A 40 -5.81 9.67 -5.95
N SER A 41 -7.01 9.77 -5.40
CA SER A 41 -7.56 11.08 -5.03
C SER A 41 -6.82 11.64 -3.81
N ALA A 42 -6.56 12.95 -3.81
CA ALA A 42 -5.87 13.61 -2.69
C ALA A 42 -6.60 13.39 -1.34
N GLU A 43 -7.93 13.32 -1.34
CA GLU A 43 -8.73 13.02 -0.15
C GLU A 43 -8.47 11.60 0.38
N THR A 44 -8.46 10.60 -0.51
CA THR A 44 -8.17 9.20 -0.17
C THR A 44 -6.73 9.05 0.32
N PHE A 45 -5.80 9.72 -0.35
CA PHE A 45 -4.39 9.74 0.04
C PHE A 45 -4.23 10.32 1.44
N ASP A 46 -4.76 11.51 1.70
CA ASP A 46 -4.56 12.21 2.97
C ASP A 46 -5.15 11.39 4.14
N LYS A 47 -6.34 10.82 3.94
CA LYS A 47 -6.98 9.93 4.92
C LYS A 47 -6.12 8.71 5.22
N MET A 48 -5.67 7.98 4.19
CA MET A 48 -4.82 6.80 4.37
C MET A 48 -3.45 7.15 4.95
N TYR A 49 -2.86 8.26 4.52
CA TYR A 49 -1.57 8.75 5.01
C TYR A 49 -1.63 9.16 6.48
N GLN A 50 -2.71 9.82 6.91
CA GLN A 50 -2.90 10.17 8.31
C GLN A 50 -3.08 8.94 9.22
N GLU A 51 -3.80 7.91 8.75
CA GLU A 51 -3.86 6.62 9.46
C GLU A 51 -2.47 5.97 9.51
N PHE A 52 -1.83 5.84 8.36
CA PHE A 52 -0.52 5.22 8.23
C PHE A 52 0.59 5.92 9.03
N CYS A 53 0.51 7.25 9.17
CA CYS A 53 1.46 8.02 9.98
C CYS A 53 1.32 7.73 11.49
N LYS A 54 0.13 7.32 11.93
CA LYS A 54 -0.15 6.89 13.32
C LYS A 54 0.11 5.41 13.55
N ASP A 55 0.19 4.62 12.47
CA ASP A 55 0.43 3.19 12.52
C ASP A 55 1.92 2.85 12.36
N ASP A 56 2.36 1.88 13.16
CA ASP A 56 3.68 1.26 13.00
C ASP A 56 3.67 0.28 11.82
N GLU A 57 4.85 -0.15 11.37
CA GLU A 57 5.01 -1.06 10.22
C GLU A 57 4.23 -2.38 10.43
N ASP A 58 4.31 -2.97 11.62
CA ASP A 58 3.57 -4.18 11.99
C ASP A 58 2.05 -3.99 11.95
N LYS A 59 1.54 -2.89 12.52
CA LYS A 59 0.10 -2.57 12.49
C LYS A 59 -0.40 -2.33 11.07
N SER A 60 0.44 -1.71 10.25
CA SER A 60 0.12 -1.45 8.85
C SER A 60 -0.04 -2.75 8.07
N LEU A 61 0.87 -3.70 8.27
CA LEU A 61 0.77 -5.04 7.68
C LEU A 61 -0.47 -5.80 8.18
N GLU A 62 -0.75 -5.77 9.48
CA GLU A 62 -1.93 -6.43 10.06
C GLU A 62 -3.23 -5.90 9.45
N LYS A 63 -3.38 -4.57 9.32
CA LYS A 63 -4.54 -3.96 8.67
C LYS A 63 -4.67 -4.34 7.20
N ILE A 64 -3.56 -4.39 6.47
CA ILE A 64 -3.55 -4.82 5.07
C ILE A 64 -4.05 -6.26 4.96
N GLN A 65 -3.55 -7.17 5.81
CA GLN A 65 -4.00 -8.56 5.84
C GLN A 65 -5.49 -8.69 6.21
N ASP A 66 -5.95 -7.95 7.21
CA ASP A 66 -7.36 -7.94 7.61
C ASP A 66 -8.26 -7.43 6.49
N ALA A 67 -7.86 -6.36 5.81
CA ALA A 67 -8.59 -5.82 4.66
C ALA A 67 -8.60 -6.78 3.45
N ILE A 68 -7.50 -7.47 3.18
CA ILE A 68 -7.41 -8.51 2.14
C ILE A 68 -8.34 -9.69 2.46
N ALA A 69 -8.33 -10.15 3.71
CA ALA A 69 -9.22 -11.21 4.18
C ALA A 69 -10.68 -10.79 4.12
N TYR A 70 -10.99 -9.55 4.51
CA TYR A 70 -12.34 -9.00 4.46
C TYR A 70 -12.87 -8.82 3.04
N LEU A 71 -12.02 -8.36 2.12
CA LEU A 71 -12.36 -8.16 0.71
C LEU A 71 -12.36 -9.47 -0.10
N ASP A 72 -12.15 -10.61 0.55
CA ASP A 72 -12.12 -11.97 -0.02
C ASP A 72 -11.20 -12.04 -1.26
N TYR A 73 -10.00 -11.47 -1.12
CA TYR A 73 -9.03 -11.41 -2.20
C TYR A 73 -8.59 -12.82 -2.60
N SER A 74 -8.88 -13.20 -3.83
CA SER A 74 -8.35 -14.43 -4.42
C SER A 74 -6.85 -14.29 -4.70
N ASN A 75 -6.13 -15.42 -4.76
CA ASN A 75 -4.72 -15.46 -5.18
C ASN A 75 -4.44 -14.69 -6.48
N GLN A 76 -5.40 -14.68 -7.43
CA GLN A 76 -5.30 -13.91 -8.67
C GLN A 76 -5.40 -12.39 -8.45
N GLU A 77 -6.31 -11.94 -7.60
CA GLU A 77 -6.48 -10.51 -7.29
C GLU A 77 -5.27 -10.00 -6.48
N LEU A 78 -4.71 -10.84 -5.61
CA LEU A 78 -3.47 -10.57 -4.88
C LEU A 78 -2.28 -10.43 -5.82
N ALA A 79 -2.11 -11.38 -6.75
CA ALA A 79 -1.07 -11.29 -7.77
C ALA A 79 -1.23 -10.04 -8.65
N LYS A 80 -2.47 -9.68 -8.98
CA LYS A 80 -2.77 -8.46 -9.74
C LYS A 80 -2.48 -7.20 -8.93
N LEU A 81 -2.82 -7.16 -7.66
CA LEU A 81 -2.50 -6.05 -6.75
C LEU A 81 -0.99 -5.86 -6.66
N LYS A 82 -0.23 -6.95 -6.50
CA LYS A 82 1.24 -6.96 -6.51
C LYS A 82 1.79 -6.37 -7.81
N MET A 83 1.30 -6.85 -8.95
CA MET A 83 1.71 -6.36 -10.27
C MET A 83 1.38 -4.89 -10.46
N ASP A 84 0.21 -4.44 -10.02
CA ASP A 84 -0.22 -3.07 -10.17
C ASP A 84 0.66 -2.12 -9.35
N ILE A 85 0.96 -2.48 -8.09
CA ILE A 85 1.89 -1.73 -7.24
C ILE A 85 3.28 -1.68 -7.89
N GLN A 86 3.82 -2.81 -8.35
CA GLN A 86 5.08 -2.84 -9.10
C GLN A 86 5.05 -1.97 -10.34
N GLN A 87 3.96 -2.00 -11.10
CA GLN A 87 3.80 -1.21 -12.30
C GLN A 87 3.73 0.28 -11.99
N VAL A 88 3.06 0.69 -10.90
CA VAL A 88 3.01 2.10 -10.48
C VAL A 88 4.42 2.66 -10.32
N PHE A 89 5.28 1.98 -9.56
CA PHE A 89 6.66 2.43 -9.35
C PHE A 89 7.55 2.22 -10.58
N SER A 90 7.34 1.14 -11.36
CA SER A 90 8.11 0.87 -12.58
C SER A 90 7.77 1.79 -13.76
N THR A 91 6.61 2.47 -13.73
CA THR A 91 6.20 3.38 -14.81
C THR A 91 6.99 4.68 -14.75
N ASP A 92 7.45 5.09 -13.56
CA ASP A 92 8.27 6.27 -13.39
C ASP A 92 9.73 5.86 -13.39
N ASN A 93 10.43 6.14 -14.50
CA ASN A 93 11.79 5.66 -14.76
C ASN A 93 12.85 6.29 -13.82
N THR A 94 12.39 7.11 -12.87
CA THR A 94 13.15 7.75 -11.79
C THR A 94 13.00 7.03 -10.45
N ILE A 95 11.91 6.31 -10.21
CA ILE A 95 11.65 5.68 -8.91
C ILE A 95 12.24 4.29 -8.91
N VAL A 96 13.46 4.17 -8.38
CA VAL A 96 14.14 2.90 -8.18
C VAL A 96 13.86 2.44 -6.76
N MET A 97 12.62 2.01 -6.50
CA MET A 97 12.33 1.30 -5.25
C MET A 97 13.28 0.12 -5.16
N LYS A 98 13.99 -0.05 -4.05
CA LYS A 98 14.82 -1.25 -3.87
C LYS A 98 13.90 -2.45 -3.93
N GLU A 99 13.94 -3.19 -5.04
CA GLU A 99 13.12 -4.39 -5.30
C GLU A 99 13.14 -5.37 -4.10
N ARG A 100 14.22 -5.34 -3.31
CA ARG A 100 14.39 -6.12 -2.09
C ARG A 100 13.42 -5.74 -0.95
N ASN A 101 13.19 -4.46 -0.69
CA ASN A 101 12.27 -4.00 0.36
C ASN A 101 10.81 -4.17 -0.08
N MET A 102 10.53 -3.78 -1.33
CA MET A 102 9.21 -3.95 -1.92
C MET A 102 8.81 -5.42 -2.02
N GLY A 103 9.74 -6.27 -2.49
CA GLY A 103 9.55 -7.70 -2.56
C GLY A 103 9.24 -8.29 -1.19
N TRP A 104 9.96 -7.87 -0.14
CA TRP A 104 9.73 -8.34 1.23
C TRP A 104 8.36 -7.94 1.79
N ILE A 105 7.92 -6.69 1.58
CA ILE A 105 6.57 -6.24 2.00
C ILE A 105 5.49 -7.06 1.27
N LEU A 106 5.63 -7.20 -0.05
CA LEU A 106 4.67 -7.94 -0.85
C LEU A 106 4.67 -9.44 -0.52
N ASP A 107 5.78 -10.00 -0.07
CA ASP A 107 5.86 -11.39 0.39
C ASP A 107 5.17 -11.57 1.75
N ASN A 108 5.36 -10.64 2.68
CA ASN A 108 4.68 -10.66 4.00
C ASN A 108 3.16 -10.48 3.89
N ILE A 109 2.68 -9.84 2.83
CA ILE A 109 1.24 -9.70 2.56
C ILE A 109 0.64 -11.02 2.03
N LEU A 110 1.44 -11.92 1.44
CA LEU A 110 1.00 -13.13 0.74
C LEU A 110 1.19 -14.43 1.54
N TYR A 111 1.60 -14.34 2.81
CA TYR A 111 1.91 -15.51 3.65
C TYR A 111 0.93 -15.70 4.80
#